data_AF-A0A4R2ZP84-F1
#
_entry.id   AF-A0A4R2ZP84-F1
#
_cell.length_a   1.000
_cell.length_b   1.000
_cell.length_c   1.000
_cell.angle_alpha   90.00
_cell.angle_beta   90.00
_cell.angle_gamma   90.00
#
_symmetry.space_group_name_H-M   'P 1'
#
loop_
_entity.id
_entity.type
_entity.pdbx_description
1 polymer ?
#
loop_
_entity_poly.entity_id
_entity_poly.type
_entity_poly.pdbx_seq_one_letter_code
_entity_poly.pdbx_strand_id
1 'polypeptide(L)'
;MRDFRDAKAMAKTLRETLHAKSITFTNSESQELVARILGYREWNVLAARIKATQSSATSAQASTPFPGGTDIPIVPMRDMVLFPHMITRIFVARDKTRQAVEHALIGDRRVVIVAQRNGADDRPITLDALHPVGVVANVVDRQTQADGALKVTVCGLQRTGIVRLTDGEFLAAEVTPIKEQGGQSTEAAALSNAVLNAYQTYADLDFSALPPGSKARFGLPSIGDPSLLADTVAPLLSASIEQKQQLLETRDVVIRLKRLIELMSAGRPKAVA
;
A
#
# COMPACT_ATOMS: atom_id res chain seq x y z
N MET A 1 -31.55 0.32 -5.66
CA MET A 1 -31.13 -0.55 -6.78
C MET A 1 -30.01 -1.44 -6.28
N ARG A 2 -30.16 -2.77 -6.33
CA ARG A 2 -29.10 -3.70 -5.90
C ARG A 2 -28.03 -3.72 -6.97
N ASP A 3 -26.81 -3.32 -6.60
CA ASP A 3 -25.66 -3.18 -7.49
C ASP A 3 -24.96 -4.54 -7.66
N PHE A 4 -24.29 -4.76 -8.79
CA PHE A 4 -23.52 -5.98 -9.10
C PHE A 4 -22.37 -6.24 -8.09
N ARG A 5 -22.07 -5.25 -7.23
CA ARG A 5 -21.11 -5.32 -6.13
C ARG A 5 -21.49 -6.33 -5.04
N ASP A 6 -22.80 -6.60 -4.86
CA ASP A 6 -23.31 -7.53 -3.85
C ASP A 6 -23.53 -8.95 -4.38
N ALA A 7 -23.03 -9.27 -5.58
CA ALA A 7 -23.33 -10.52 -6.28
C ALA A 7 -22.98 -11.79 -5.49
N LYS A 8 -21.94 -11.77 -4.64
CA LYS A 8 -21.62 -12.89 -3.73
C LYS A 8 -22.67 -13.06 -2.63
N ALA A 9 -23.17 -11.97 -2.07
CA ALA A 9 -24.23 -12.00 -1.05
C ALA A 9 -25.53 -12.50 -1.68
N MET A 10 -25.85 -12.05 -2.90
CA MET A 10 -27.00 -12.55 -3.67
C MET A 10 -26.91 -14.05 -3.94
N ALA A 11 -25.74 -14.56 -4.34
CA ALA A 11 -25.53 -15.99 -4.59
C ALA A 11 -25.71 -16.82 -3.31
N LYS A 12 -25.23 -16.30 -2.17
CA LYS A 12 -25.41 -16.93 -0.86
C LYS A 12 -26.89 -16.99 -0.46
N THR A 13 -27.61 -15.87 -0.53
CA THR A 13 -29.03 -15.80 -0.19
C THR A 13 -29.90 -16.64 -1.14
N LEU A 14 -29.59 -16.66 -2.43
CA LEU A 14 -30.26 -17.52 -3.41
C LEU A 14 -30.11 -19.00 -3.07
N ARG A 15 -28.90 -19.42 -2.71
CA ARG A 15 -28.63 -20.81 -2.31
C ARG A 15 -29.38 -21.21 -1.04
N GLU A 16 -29.36 -20.35 -0.02
CA GLU A 16 -30.06 -20.58 1.25
C GLU A 16 -31.58 -20.68 1.05
N THR A 17 -32.15 -19.80 0.22
CA THR A 17 -33.60 -19.79 -0.06
C THR A 17 -34.06 -20.98 -0.93
N LEU A 18 -33.24 -21.44 -1.87
CA LEU A 18 -33.58 -22.60 -2.71
C LEU A 18 -33.38 -23.92 -1.98
N HIS A 19 -32.41 -23.99 -1.06
CA HIS A 19 -32.25 -25.11 -0.15
C HIS A 19 -33.49 -25.32 0.73
N ALA A 20 -34.12 -24.23 1.20
CA ALA A 20 -35.39 -24.30 1.94
C ALA A 20 -36.57 -24.84 1.10
N LYS A 21 -36.44 -24.87 -0.23
CA LYS A 21 -37.41 -25.46 -1.17
C LYS A 21 -36.95 -26.81 -1.75
N SER A 22 -36.01 -27.48 -1.07
CA SER A 22 -35.46 -28.78 -1.46
C SER A 22 -34.71 -28.80 -2.80
N ILE A 23 -34.23 -27.65 -3.27
CA ILE A 23 -33.37 -27.54 -4.45
C ILE A 23 -31.96 -27.21 -3.99
N THR A 24 -31.01 -28.13 -4.19
CA THR A 24 -29.61 -27.98 -3.79
C THR A 24 -28.77 -27.46 -4.95
N PHE A 25 -28.10 -26.34 -4.72
CA PHE A 25 -27.08 -25.80 -5.63
C PHE A 25 -25.72 -25.73 -4.94
N THR A 26 -24.66 -25.99 -5.70
CA THR A 26 -23.30 -25.69 -5.28
C THR A 26 -23.03 -24.19 -5.24
N ASN A 27 -21.94 -23.79 -4.58
CA ASN A 27 -21.55 -22.38 -4.51
C ASN A 27 -21.26 -21.81 -5.91
N SER A 28 -20.62 -22.59 -6.78
CA SER A 28 -20.30 -22.20 -8.15
C SER A 28 -21.56 -22.01 -9.01
N GLU A 29 -22.54 -22.92 -8.92
CA GLU A 29 -23.80 -22.80 -9.67
C GLU A 29 -24.61 -21.59 -9.21
N SER A 30 -24.63 -21.30 -7.91
CA SER A 30 -25.32 -20.13 -7.35
C SER A 30 -24.70 -18.82 -7.84
N GLN A 31 -23.37 -18.78 -7.93
CA GLN A 31 -22.62 -17.63 -8.45
C GLN A 31 -22.86 -17.42 -9.96
N GLU A 32 -22.93 -18.52 -10.71
CA GLU A 32 -23.18 -18.50 -12.15
C GLU A 32 -24.59 -18.02 -12.50
N LEU A 33 -25.60 -18.47 -11.74
CA LEU A 33 -26.98 -17.99 -11.86
C LEU A 33 -27.09 -16.49 -11.61
N VAL A 34 -26.43 -15.99 -10.55
CA VAL A 34 -26.42 -14.56 -10.25
C VAL A 34 -25.70 -13.75 -11.33
N ALA A 35 -24.61 -14.27 -11.90
CA ALA A 35 -23.94 -13.61 -13.02
C ALA A 35 -24.89 -13.43 -14.21
N ARG A 36 -25.63 -14.49 -14.58
CA ARG A 36 -26.62 -14.44 -15.67
C ARG A 36 -27.78 -13.50 -15.37
N ILE A 37 -28.30 -13.48 -14.14
CA ILE A 37 -29.36 -12.56 -13.71
C ILE A 37 -28.91 -11.10 -13.87
N LEU A 38 -27.64 -10.82 -13.60
CA LEU A 38 -27.04 -9.49 -13.74
C LEU A 38 -26.59 -9.17 -15.18
N GLY A 39 -26.91 -10.03 -16.16
CA GLY A 39 -26.61 -9.81 -17.58
C GLY A 39 -25.19 -10.20 -18.01
N TYR A 40 -24.44 -10.93 -17.17
CA TYR A 40 -23.10 -11.41 -17.49
C TYR A 40 -23.15 -12.86 -17.96
N ARG A 41 -22.29 -13.20 -18.93
CA ARG A 41 -22.25 -14.56 -19.51
C ARG A 41 -21.77 -15.61 -18.51
N GLU A 42 -20.80 -15.24 -17.67
CA GLU A 42 -20.15 -16.11 -16.70
C GLU A 42 -19.75 -15.35 -15.44
N TRP A 43 -19.68 -16.06 -14.30
CA TRP A 43 -19.23 -15.49 -13.03
C TRP A 43 -17.83 -14.88 -13.12
N ASN A 44 -16.92 -15.49 -13.87
CA ASN A 44 -15.55 -14.99 -14.01
C ASN A 44 -15.48 -13.57 -14.59
N VAL A 45 -16.37 -13.24 -15.53
CA VAL A 45 -16.45 -11.90 -16.15
C VAL A 45 -16.96 -10.86 -15.14
N LEU A 46 -18.01 -11.22 -14.40
CA LEU A 46 -18.56 -10.37 -13.34
C LEU A 46 -17.54 -10.18 -12.19
N ALA A 47 -16.86 -11.24 -11.78
CA ALA A 47 -15.85 -11.22 -10.74
C ALA A 47 -14.63 -10.35 -11.14
N ALA A 48 -14.20 -10.42 -12.41
CA ALA A 48 -13.17 -9.53 -12.94
C ALA A 48 -13.60 -8.07 -12.91
N ARG A 49 -14.86 -7.77 -13.23
CA ARG A 49 -15.40 -6.40 -13.18
C ARG A 49 -15.58 -5.88 -11.75
N ILE A 50 -15.98 -6.72 -10.80
CA ILE A 50 -16.03 -6.38 -9.37
C ILE A 50 -14.61 -6.06 -8.87
N LYS A 51 -13.62 -6.89 -9.19
CA LYS A 51 -12.21 -6.62 -8.86
C LYS A 51 -11.70 -5.34 -9.50
N ALA A 52 -11.98 -5.11 -10.79
CA ALA A 52 -11.59 -3.90 -11.50
C ALA A 52 -12.23 -2.63 -10.90
N THR A 53 -13.50 -2.72 -10.50
CA THR A 53 -14.24 -1.62 -9.84
C THR A 53 -13.76 -1.36 -8.42
N GLN A 54 -13.35 -2.41 -7.68
CA GLN A 54 -12.69 -2.27 -6.38
C GLN A 54 -11.29 -1.65 -6.53
N SER A 55 -10.54 -2.03 -7.58
CA SER A 55 -9.26 -1.40 -7.92
C SER A 55 -9.42 0.07 -8.30
N SER A 56 -10.47 0.41 -9.06
CA SER A 56 -10.74 1.81 -9.44
C SER A 56 -11.34 2.64 -8.31
N ALA A 57 -12.11 2.05 -7.39
CA ALA A 57 -12.56 2.71 -6.17
C ALA A 57 -11.39 2.95 -5.19
N THR A 58 -10.43 2.01 -5.13
CA THR A 58 -9.19 2.18 -4.35
C THR A 58 -8.31 3.29 -4.95
N SER A 59 -8.24 3.41 -6.28
CA SER A 59 -7.51 4.52 -6.93
C SER A 59 -8.23 5.87 -6.83
N ALA A 60 -9.57 5.89 -6.83
CA ALA A 60 -10.36 7.12 -6.70
C ALA A 60 -10.45 7.67 -5.26
N GLN A 61 -10.32 6.82 -4.23
CA GLN A 61 -10.18 7.29 -2.84
C GLN A 61 -8.76 7.73 -2.49
N ALA A 62 -7.74 7.33 -3.27
CA ALA A 62 -6.36 7.76 -3.10
C ALA A 62 -6.09 9.20 -3.58
N SER A 63 -7.00 9.80 -4.37
CA SER A 63 -6.79 11.12 -4.99
C SER A 63 -7.28 12.31 -4.16
N THR A 64 -7.94 12.09 -3.01
CA THR A 64 -8.28 13.20 -2.11
C THR A 64 -7.13 13.41 -1.12
N PRO A 65 -6.35 14.50 -1.22
CA PRO A 65 -5.24 14.74 -0.30
C PRO A 65 -5.76 14.85 1.13
N PHE A 66 -5.06 14.22 2.07
CA PHE A 66 -5.41 14.30 3.48
C PHE A 66 -4.99 15.68 3.97
N PRO A 67 -5.90 16.52 4.51
CA PRO A 67 -5.59 17.92 4.81
C PRO A 67 -4.65 18.10 6.03
N GLY A 68 -4.25 17.02 6.69
CA GLY A 68 -3.61 17.04 8.00
C GLY A 68 -4.62 16.66 9.08
N GLY A 69 -4.11 16.33 10.27
CA GLY A 69 -4.96 15.96 11.39
C GLY A 69 -4.19 15.91 12.70
N THR A 70 -4.92 16.12 13.79
CA THR A 70 -4.44 15.95 15.16
C THR A 70 -4.79 14.55 15.67
N ASP A 71 -3.99 14.05 16.62
CA ASP A 71 -4.22 12.78 17.33
C ASP A 71 -4.36 11.54 16.43
N ILE A 72 -3.60 11.49 15.34
CA ILE A 72 -3.57 10.30 14.48
C ILE A 72 -2.68 9.23 15.12
N PRO A 73 -3.16 7.98 15.31
CA PRO A 73 -2.36 6.94 15.91
C PRO A 73 -1.09 6.61 15.11
N ILE A 74 0.05 6.48 15.80
CA ILE A 74 1.34 6.14 15.22
C ILE A 74 1.66 4.66 15.40
N VAL A 75 2.23 4.07 14.35
CA VAL A 75 2.78 2.72 14.34
C VAL A 75 4.27 2.80 13.98
N PRO A 76 5.17 2.74 14.98
CA PRO A 76 6.62 2.76 14.76
C PRO A 76 7.11 1.42 14.19
N MET A 77 7.88 1.47 13.10
CA MET A 77 8.45 0.30 12.44
C MET A 77 9.97 0.24 12.61
N ARG A 78 10.49 -0.93 12.98
CA ARG A 78 11.94 -1.15 13.16
C ARG A 78 12.65 -1.40 11.84
N ASP A 79 12.15 -2.36 11.08
CA ASP A 79 12.91 -2.97 9.98
C ASP A 79 12.40 -2.57 8.59
N MET A 80 11.53 -1.57 8.49
CA MET A 80 11.01 -1.13 7.19
C MET A 80 10.61 0.34 7.15
N VAL A 81 10.69 0.89 5.94
CA VAL A 81 10.10 2.18 5.55
C VAL A 81 8.90 1.89 4.65
N LEU A 82 7.73 2.40 5.01
CA LEU A 82 6.54 2.31 4.17
C LEU A 82 6.56 3.44 3.13
N PHE A 83 6.17 3.13 1.89
CA PHE A 83 6.00 4.12 0.83
C PHE A 83 4.50 4.33 0.50
N PRO A 84 4.11 5.48 -0.06
CA PRO A 84 2.76 5.67 -0.60
C PRO A 84 2.39 4.56 -1.60
N HIS A 85 1.11 4.21 -1.65
CA HIS A 85 0.52 3.16 -2.49
C HIS A 85 1.01 1.72 -2.21
N MET A 86 1.98 1.55 -1.30
CA MET A 86 2.44 0.23 -0.87
C MET A 86 1.39 -0.44 0.01
N ILE A 87 1.01 -1.68 -0.34
CA ILE A 87 0.18 -2.54 0.51
C ILE A 87 1.09 -3.58 1.17
N THR A 88 1.13 -3.60 2.49
CA THR A 88 1.95 -4.55 3.24
C THR A 88 1.23 -5.04 4.49
N ARG A 89 1.73 -6.15 5.03
CA ARG A 89 1.24 -6.72 6.28
C ARG A 89 2.27 -6.46 7.37
N ILE A 90 1.82 -5.86 8.46
CA ILE A 90 2.64 -5.58 9.62
C ILE A 90 2.17 -6.43 10.80
N PHE A 91 3.13 -6.86 11.61
CA PHE A 91 2.85 -7.56 12.86
C PHE A 91 2.92 -6.56 14.00
N VAL A 92 1.84 -6.51 14.78
CA VAL A 92 1.68 -5.61 15.91
C VAL A 92 1.61 -6.46 17.17
N ALA A 93 2.70 -6.45 17.93
CA ALA A 93 2.84 -7.20 19.18
C ALA A 93 2.82 -6.30 20.42
N ARG A 94 3.25 -5.03 20.30
CA ARG A 94 3.31 -4.09 21.44
C ARG A 94 1.92 -3.59 21.81
N ASP A 95 1.59 -3.59 23.10
CA ASP A 95 0.26 -3.18 23.58
C ASP A 95 -0.14 -1.77 23.16
N LYS A 96 0.75 -0.77 23.31
CA LYS A 96 0.46 0.61 22.85
C LYS A 96 0.16 0.68 21.35
N THR A 97 0.90 -0.08 20.53
CA THR A 97 0.69 -0.12 19.08
C THR A 97 -0.58 -0.88 18.72
N ARG A 98 -0.94 -1.92 19.48
CA ARG A 98 -2.21 -2.63 19.33
C ARG A 98 -3.38 -1.68 19.62
N GLN A 99 -3.31 -0.92 20.71
CA GLN A 99 -4.30 0.10 21.05
C GLN A 99 -4.40 1.19 19.97
N ALA A 100 -3.28 1.62 19.39
CA ALA A 100 -3.24 2.57 18.27
C ALA A 100 -4.07 2.07 17.07
N VAL A 101 -3.89 0.80 16.68
CA VAL A 101 -4.61 0.19 15.57
C VAL A 101 -6.09 -0.02 15.89
N GLU A 102 -6.44 -0.48 17.09
CA GLU A 102 -7.83 -0.64 17.50
C GLU A 102 -8.57 0.71 17.53
N HIS A 103 -7.92 1.76 18.03
CA HIS A 103 -8.48 3.12 18.01
C HIS A 103 -8.70 3.61 16.57
N ALA A 104 -7.72 3.41 15.69
CA ALA A 104 -7.85 3.75 14.27
C ALA A 104 -9.04 3.03 13.62
N LEU A 105 -9.25 1.75 13.92
CA LEU A 105 -10.34 0.94 13.35
C LEU A 105 -11.75 1.43 13.72
N ILE A 106 -11.90 2.07 14.89
CA ILE A 106 -13.16 2.66 15.35
C ILE A 106 -13.41 4.01 14.67
N GLY A 107 -12.35 4.78 14.38
CA GLY A 107 -12.41 6.05 13.68
C GLY A 107 -12.25 5.91 12.16
N ASP A 108 -11.41 6.77 11.58
CA ASP A 108 -11.21 6.89 10.13
C ASP A 108 -10.34 5.78 9.51
N ARG A 109 -9.95 4.77 10.28
CA ARG A 109 -9.01 3.69 9.88
C ARG A 109 -7.62 4.18 9.46
N ARG A 110 -7.27 5.41 9.85
CA ARG A 110 -5.98 6.02 9.52
C ARG A 110 -4.96 5.79 10.63
N VAL A 111 -3.77 5.43 10.22
CA VAL A 111 -2.58 5.37 11.08
C VAL A 111 -1.42 6.07 10.37
N VAL A 112 -0.45 6.53 11.15
CA VAL A 112 0.82 7.04 10.62
C VAL A 112 1.89 5.98 10.85
N ILE A 113 2.45 5.48 9.76
CA ILE A 113 3.55 4.51 9.81
C ILE A 113 4.85 5.27 9.64
N VAL A 114 5.76 5.09 10.60
CA VAL A 114 7.02 5.82 10.67
C VAL A 114 8.15 4.87 11.06
N ALA A 115 9.30 5.00 10.39
CA ALA A 115 10.48 4.24 10.74
C ALA A 115 11.14 4.78 12.02
N GLN A 116 11.66 3.89 12.85
CA GLN A 116 12.47 4.23 14.02
C GLN A 116 13.90 4.57 13.58
N ARG A 117 14.53 5.54 14.24
CA ARG A 117 15.95 5.84 14.01
C ARG A 117 16.87 4.76 14.56
N ASN A 118 16.47 4.17 15.68
CA ASN A 118 17.18 3.06 16.30
C ASN A 118 16.25 1.86 16.42
N GLY A 119 16.44 0.85 15.56
CA GLY A 119 15.66 -0.37 15.58
C GLY A 119 15.78 -1.17 16.88
N ALA A 120 16.79 -0.93 17.73
CA ALA A 120 16.90 -1.59 19.02
C ALA A 120 15.98 -0.98 20.10
N ASP A 121 15.39 0.20 19.88
CA ASP A 121 14.55 0.86 20.87
C ASP A 121 13.18 0.18 20.99
N ASP A 122 12.86 -0.32 22.18
CA ASP A 122 11.57 -0.96 22.45
C ASP A 122 10.42 0.04 22.67
N ARG A 123 10.73 1.31 22.96
CA ARG A 123 9.75 2.34 23.29
C ARG A 123 10.11 3.68 22.64
N PRO A 124 9.98 3.81 21.30
CA PRO A 124 10.27 5.03 20.57
C PRO A 124 9.13 6.05 20.76
N ILE A 125 9.05 6.66 21.94
CA ILE A 125 7.98 7.60 22.32
C ILE A 125 8.37 9.06 22.09
N THR A 126 9.64 9.35 21.77
CA THR A 126 10.14 10.69 21.51
C THR A 126 10.27 10.98 20.02
N LEU A 127 10.23 12.27 19.64
CA LEU A 127 10.45 12.71 18.26
C LEU A 127 11.83 12.29 17.75
N ASP A 128 12.86 12.34 18.61
CA ASP A 128 14.22 11.97 18.25
C ASP A 128 14.40 10.47 18.02
N ALA A 129 13.52 9.62 18.55
CA ALA A 129 13.54 8.18 18.30
C ALA A 129 12.91 7.80 16.94
N LEU A 130 12.18 8.72 16.30
CA LEU A 130 11.46 8.51 15.06
C LEU A 130 12.04 9.34 13.92
N HIS A 131 11.82 8.89 12.70
CA HIS A 131 12.07 9.73 11.54
C HIS A 131 10.99 10.82 11.40
N PRO A 132 11.36 12.04 10.95
CA PRO A 132 10.44 13.18 10.90
C PRO A 132 9.33 13.02 9.84
N VAL A 133 9.55 12.14 8.86
CA VAL A 133 8.59 11.84 7.79
C VAL A 133 8.15 10.38 7.87
N GLY A 134 6.83 10.19 7.83
CA GLY A 134 6.19 8.90 7.70
C GLY A 134 5.17 8.90 6.57
N VAL A 135 4.34 7.87 6.56
CA VAL A 135 3.24 7.71 5.60
C VAL A 135 1.93 7.56 6.36
N VAL A 136 0.95 8.40 6.03
CA VAL A 136 -0.44 8.13 6.44
C VAL A 136 -0.88 6.90 5.66
N ALA A 137 -1.34 5.88 6.37
CA ALA A 137 -1.81 4.63 5.81
C ALA A 137 -3.23 4.32 6.28
N ASN A 138 -3.98 3.63 5.43
CA ASN A 138 -5.28 3.09 5.78
C ASN A 138 -5.13 1.66 6.29
N VAL A 139 -5.82 1.32 7.38
CA VAL A 139 -5.94 -0.06 7.86
C VAL A 139 -7.02 -0.77 7.03
N VAL A 140 -6.60 -1.73 6.23
CA VAL A 140 -7.45 -2.45 5.28
C VAL A 140 -8.10 -3.67 5.92
N ASP A 141 -7.30 -4.46 6.66
CA ASP A 141 -7.75 -5.70 7.28
C ASP A 141 -6.97 -5.96 8.59
N ARG A 142 -7.58 -6.71 9.51
CA ARG A 142 -6.95 -7.16 10.76
C ARG A 142 -7.24 -8.63 11.02
N GLN A 143 -6.22 -9.35 11.46
CA GLN A 143 -6.28 -10.77 11.77
C GLN A 143 -5.52 -11.07 13.06
N THR A 144 -6.26 -11.47 14.10
CA THR A 144 -5.65 -11.94 15.34
C THR A 144 -5.05 -13.34 15.10
N GLN A 145 -3.76 -13.48 15.38
CA GLN A 145 -3.05 -14.75 15.30
C GLN A 145 -3.30 -15.59 16.57
N ALA A 146 -3.02 -16.89 16.50
CA ALA A 146 -3.25 -17.83 17.62
C ALA A 146 -2.39 -17.52 18.87
N ASP A 147 -1.27 -16.82 18.68
CA ASP A 147 -0.36 -16.34 19.74
C ASP A 147 -0.82 -15.00 20.37
N GLY A 148 -1.96 -14.44 19.92
CA GLY A 148 -2.47 -13.15 20.37
C GLY A 148 -1.88 -11.94 19.64
N ALA A 149 -0.89 -12.12 18.75
CA ALA A 149 -0.35 -11.03 17.95
C ALA A 149 -1.37 -10.57 16.89
N LEU A 150 -1.40 -9.26 16.62
CA LEU A 150 -2.29 -8.71 15.61
C LEU A 150 -1.54 -8.58 14.29
N LYS A 151 -2.02 -9.27 13.25
CA LYS A 151 -1.53 -9.12 11.88
C LYS A 151 -2.44 -8.15 11.14
N VAL A 152 -1.88 -7.03 10.71
CA VAL A 152 -2.65 -5.91 10.13
C VAL A 152 -2.21 -5.69 8.69
N THR A 153 -3.16 -5.57 7.79
CA THR A 153 -2.89 -5.16 6.40
C THR A 153 -3.11 -3.66 6.28
N VAL A 154 -2.11 -2.94 5.79
CA VAL A 154 -2.12 -1.48 5.65
C VAL A 154 -1.84 -1.10 4.21
N CYS A 155 -2.43 0.00 3.76
CA CYS A 155 -2.19 0.62 2.45
C CYS A 155 -1.67 2.05 2.65
N GLY A 156 -0.44 2.32 2.22
CA GLY A 156 0.12 3.67 2.26
C GLY A 156 -0.67 4.61 1.36
N LEU A 157 -0.99 5.81 1.85
CA LEU A 157 -1.75 6.81 1.10
C LEU A 157 -0.85 7.94 0.62
N GLN A 158 -0.18 8.64 1.56
CA GLN A 158 0.64 9.80 1.23
C GLN A 158 1.69 10.08 2.29
N ARG A 159 2.76 10.77 1.88
CA ARG A 159 3.83 11.26 2.76
C ARG A 159 3.29 12.32 3.71
N THR A 160 3.71 12.25 4.97
CA THR A 160 3.33 13.22 5.99
C THR A 160 4.50 13.52 6.92
N GLY A 161 4.62 14.78 7.32
CA GLY A 161 5.56 15.21 8.35
C GLY A 161 4.91 15.10 9.72
N ILE A 162 5.67 14.64 10.70
CA ILE A 162 5.26 14.62 12.11
C ILE A 162 5.55 15.99 12.71
N VAL A 163 4.51 16.68 13.19
CA VAL A 163 4.63 18.01 13.80
C VAL A 163 4.84 17.88 15.31
N ARG A 164 4.05 17.02 15.95
CA ARG A 164 4.08 16.81 17.41
C ARG A 164 3.64 15.40 17.75
N LEU A 165 4.25 14.82 18.77
CA LEU A 165 3.83 13.55 19.36
C LEU A 165 3.01 13.81 20.63
N THR A 166 1.99 12.99 20.83
CA THR A 166 1.21 12.91 22.07
C THR A 166 1.33 11.47 22.57
N ASP A 167 1.89 11.29 23.77
CA ASP A 167 1.94 9.98 24.43
C ASP A 167 0.77 9.85 25.40
N GLY A 168 -0.05 8.81 25.22
CA GLY A 168 -1.20 8.49 26.06
C GLY A 168 -1.40 6.97 26.15
N GLU A 169 -2.65 6.52 26.00
CA GLU A 169 -2.97 5.09 25.86
C GLU A 169 -2.22 4.48 24.66
N PHE A 170 -2.19 5.20 23.56
CA PHE A 170 -1.37 4.93 22.39
C PHE A 170 -0.56 6.16 22.01
N LEU A 171 0.49 5.95 21.21
CA LEU A 171 1.26 7.04 20.64
C LEU A 171 0.46 7.65 19.49
N ALA A 172 0.22 8.95 19.54
CA ALA A 172 -0.49 9.70 18.51
C ALA A 172 0.36 10.88 18.02
N ALA A 173 -0.02 11.45 16.88
CA ALA A 173 0.64 12.64 16.36
C ALA A 173 -0.29 13.61 15.65
N GLU A 174 0.11 14.86 15.73
CA GLU A 174 -0.27 15.88 14.78
C GLU A 174 0.61 15.78 13.53
N VAL A 175 0.00 15.69 12.36
CA VAL A 175 0.72 15.48 11.11
C VAL A 175 0.25 16.41 10.00
N THR A 176 1.17 16.75 9.11
CA THR A 176 0.93 17.64 7.96
C THR A 176 1.34 16.96 6.65
N PRO A 177 0.46 16.93 5.62
CA PRO A 177 0.77 16.32 4.34
C PRO A 177 1.95 17.00 3.66
N ILE A 178 2.83 16.18 3.06
CA ILE A 178 3.98 16.68 2.32
C ILE A 178 3.62 16.76 0.84
N LYS A 179 3.46 17.99 0.34
CA LYS A 179 3.32 18.24 -1.11
C LYS A 179 4.62 17.89 -1.84
N GLU A 180 4.47 17.18 -2.94
CA GLU A 180 5.55 16.81 -3.87
C GLU A 180 5.82 17.90 -4.90
N GLN A 181 7.02 17.89 -5.46
CA GLN A 181 7.50 18.90 -6.41
C GLN A 181 8.10 18.23 -7.65
N GLY A 182 7.97 18.86 -8.82
CA GLY A 182 8.66 18.43 -10.05
C GLY A 182 8.08 17.19 -10.76
N GLY A 183 7.02 16.56 -10.24
CA GLY A 183 6.47 15.31 -10.78
C GLY A 183 5.87 15.40 -12.19
N GLN A 184 5.45 16.57 -12.65
CA GLN A 184 4.91 16.79 -14.00
C GLN A 184 5.94 17.37 -14.98
N SER A 185 7.21 17.47 -14.58
CA SER A 185 8.26 18.00 -15.47
C SER A 185 8.59 17.02 -16.60
N THR A 186 9.00 17.55 -17.75
CA THR A 186 9.54 16.74 -18.86
C THR A 186 10.78 15.96 -18.43
N GLU A 187 11.59 16.52 -17.53
CA GLU A 187 12.75 15.85 -16.93
C GLU A 187 12.32 14.62 -16.11
N ALA A 188 11.30 14.74 -15.25
CA ALA A 188 10.78 13.62 -14.47
C ALA A 188 10.28 12.50 -15.39
N ALA A 189 9.58 12.84 -16.49
CA ALA A 189 9.12 11.86 -17.47
C ALA A 189 10.29 11.15 -18.18
N ALA A 190 11.35 11.87 -18.54
CA ALA A 190 12.54 11.26 -19.13
C ALA A 190 13.26 10.32 -18.14
N LEU A 191 13.40 10.76 -16.87
CA LEU A 191 14.01 9.98 -15.81
C LEU A 191 13.21 8.73 -15.44
N SER A 192 11.88 8.74 -15.58
CA SER A 192 11.05 7.55 -15.39
C SER A 192 11.49 6.39 -16.29
N ASN A 193 11.80 6.68 -17.56
CA ASN A 193 12.31 5.66 -18.49
C ASN A 193 13.70 5.16 -18.06
N ALA A 194 14.56 6.06 -17.61
CA ALA A 194 15.89 5.70 -17.11
C ALA A 194 15.81 4.84 -15.84
N VAL A 195 14.90 5.14 -14.91
CA VAL A 195 14.64 4.32 -13.71
C VAL A 195 14.17 2.92 -14.09
N LEU A 196 13.24 2.81 -15.04
CA LEU A 196 12.77 1.49 -15.50
C LEU A 196 13.90 0.68 -16.12
N ASN A 197 14.71 1.28 -16.99
CA ASN A 197 15.86 0.61 -17.60
C ASN A 197 16.93 0.23 -16.56
N ALA A 198 17.17 1.09 -15.57
CA ALA A 198 18.09 0.78 -14.48
C ALA A 198 17.56 -0.37 -13.62
N TYR A 199 16.26 -0.38 -13.32
CA TYR A 199 15.62 -1.46 -12.55
C TYR A 199 15.63 -2.79 -13.31
N GLN A 200 15.45 -2.76 -14.62
CA GLN A 200 15.62 -3.92 -15.50
C GLN A 200 16.97 -4.60 -15.32
N THR A 201 18.04 -3.80 -15.42
CA THR A 201 19.40 -4.28 -15.23
C THR A 201 19.65 -4.72 -13.78
N TYR A 202 19.11 -3.99 -12.80
CA TYR A 202 19.29 -4.28 -11.38
C TYR A 202 18.66 -5.61 -10.96
N ALA A 203 17.44 -5.87 -11.43
CA ALA A 203 16.67 -7.07 -11.07
C ALA A 203 16.93 -8.26 -12.01
N ASP A 204 17.86 -8.13 -12.96
CA ASP A 204 18.13 -9.11 -14.02
C ASP A 204 16.85 -9.57 -14.75
N LEU A 205 15.99 -8.60 -15.08
CA LEU A 205 14.70 -8.84 -15.71
C LEU A 205 14.78 -8.53 -17.20
N ASP A 206 14.66 -9.55 -18.04
CA ASP A 206 14.51 -9.39 -19.48
C ASP A 206 13.05 -9.15 -19.87
N PHE A 207 12.73 -7.90 -20.22
CA PHE A 207 11.39 -7.52 -20.69
C PHE A 207 11.19 -7.72 -22.20
N SER A 208 12.24 -8.04 -22.96
CA SER A 208 12.18 -8.17 -24.42
C SER A 208 11.40 -9.41 -24.86
N ALA A 209 11.35 -10.45 -24.02
CA ALA A 209 10.59 -11.68 -24.24
C ALA A 209 9.10 -11.59 -23.85
N LEU A 210 8.64 -10.44 -23.34
CA LEU A 210 7.31 -10.32 -22.74
C LEU A 210 6.28 -9.59 -23.64
N PRO A 211 5.03 -10.08 -23.72
CA PRO A 211 3.96 -9.40 -24.46
C PRO A 211 3.71 -7.95 -23.97
N PRO A 212 3.27 -7.04 -24.85
CA PRO A 212 2.81 -5.71 -24.45
C PRO A 212 1.77 -5.78 -23.32
N GLY A 213 1.96 -5.02 -22.23
CA GLY A 213 1.09 -5.04 -21.05
C GLY A 213 1.56 -5.95 -19.90
N SER A 214 2.59 -6.78 -20.11
CA SER A 214 3.16 -7.64 -19.06
C SER A 214 3.96 -6.87 -17.99
N LYS A 215 4.30 -5.60 -18.22
CA LYS A 215 4.95 -4.72 -17.22
C LYS A 215 4.13 -4.61 -15.93
N ALA A 216 2.80 -4.67 -16.04
CA ALA A 216 1.88 -4.70 -14.90
C ALA A 216 2.01 -5.97 -14.04
N ARG A 217 2.56 -7.08 -14.57
CA ARG A 217 2.82 -8.31 -13.80
C ARG A 217 3.95 -8.16 -12.79
N PHE A 218 4.86 -7.21 -13.01
CA PHE A 218 5.92 -6.85 -12.06
C PHE A 218 5.50 -5.74 -11.09
N GLY A 219 4.21 -5.35 -11.11
CA GLY A 219 3.68 -4.29 -10.25
C GLY A 219 4.18 -2.89 -10.60
N LEU A 220 5.02 -2.72 -11.63
CA LEU A 220 5.54 -1.42 -12.03
C LEU A 220 4.45 -0.62 -12.76
N PRO A 221 4.15 0.63 -12.33
CA PRO A 221 3.16 1.47 -12.97
C PRO A 221 3.57 1.82 -14.39
N SER A 222 2.58 2.15 -15.22
CA SER A 222 2.85 2.76 -16.52
C SER A 222 3.60 4.09 -16.33
N ILE A 223 4.46 4.45 -17.28
CA ILE A 223 5.39 5.61 -17.25
C ILE A 223 4.72 6.96 -16.93
N GLY A 224 3.39 7.03 -16.95
CA GLY A 224 2.61 8.26 -16.80
C GLY A 224 2.65 8.95 -15.43
N ASP A 225 3.14 8.31 -14.36
CA ASP A 225 3.29 8.95 -13.05
C ASP A 225 4.70 8.69 -12.47
N PRO A 226 5.63 9.66 -12.63
CA PRO A 226 6.99 9.54 -12.11
C PRO A 226 7.07 9.42 -10.59
N SER A 227 6.12 10.00 -9.86
CA SER A 227 6.09 9.91 -8.39
C SER A 227 5.70 8.50 -7.95
N LEU A 228 4.60 7.99 -8.49
CA LEU A 228 4.12 6.63 -8.23
C LEU A 228 5.18 5.58 -8.62
N LEU A 229 5.88 5.80 -9.73
CA LEU A 229 6.99 4.94 -10.15
C LEU A 229 8.09 4.90 -9.09
N ALA A 230 8.52 6.06 -8.60
CA ALA A 230 9.55 6.14 -7.57
C ALA A 230 9.12 5.39 -6.29
N ASP A 231 7.86 5.54 -5.88
CA ASP A 231 7.31 4.92 -4.67
C ASP A 231 7.12 3.41 -4.81
N THR A 232 6.91 2.94 -6.03
CA THR A 232 6.82 1.51 -6.34
C THR A 232 8.19 0.85 -6.37
N VAL A 233 9.20 1.52 -6.92
CA VAL A 233 10.55 0.95 -7.09
C VAL A 233 11.35 1.01 -5.79
N ALA A 234 11.27 2.10 -5.04
CA ALA A 234 12.03 2.31 -3.80
C ALA A 234 11.99 1.13 -2.80
N PRO A 235 10.83 0.53 -2.45
CA PRO A 235 10.78 -0.58 -1.50
C PRO A 235 11.42 -1.87 -2.04
N LEU A 236 11.49 -2.05 -3.37
CA LEU A 236 12.04 -3.24 -4.03
C LEU A 236 13.57 -3.26 -4.05
N LEU A 237 14.22 -2.13 -3.76
CA LEU A 237 15.68 -2.05 -3.71
C LEU A 237 16.23 -2.68 -2.44
N SER A 238 17.35 -3.40 -2.56
CA SER A 238 18.20 -3.85 -1.45
C SER A 238 19.03 -2.69 -0.91
N ALA A 239 18.36 -1.68 -0.36
CA ALA A 239 18.95 -0.50 0.26
C ALA A 239 18.72 -0.50 1.78
N SER A 240 19.62 0.16 2.51
CA SER A 240 19.49 0.37 3.97
C SER A 240 18.23 1.18 4.33
N ILE A 241 17.79 1.09 5.58
CA ILE A 241 16.64 1.84 6.09
C ILE A 241 16.88 3.34 5.92
N GLU A 242 18.09 3.81 6.22
CA GLU A 242 18.50 5.20 6.09
C GLU A 242 18.39 5.69 4.65
N GLN A 243 18.83 4.89 3.67
CA GLN A 243 18.70 5.23 2.26
C GLN A 243 17.24 5.25 1.80
N LYS A 244 16.42 4.28 2.24
CA LYS A 244 14.98 4.25 1.94
C LYS A 244 14.26 5.43 2.57
N GLN A 245 14.66 5.81 3.78
CA GLN A 245 14.10 6.96 4.48
C GLN A 245 14.47 8.28 3.78
N GLN A 246 15.70 8.43 3.30
CA GLN A 246 16.10 9.57 2.46
C GLN A 246 15.22 9.68 1.20
N LEU A 247 14.90 8.56 0.55
CA LEU A 247 13.99 8.55 -0.60
C LEU A 247 12.57 8.97 -0.20
N LEU A 248 12.06 8.53 0.95
CA LEU A 248 10.75 8.92 1.46
C LEU A 248 10.69 10.43 1.76
N GLU A 249 11.75 10.98 2.36
CA GLU A 249 11.88 12.40 2.75
C GLU A 249 12.10 13.34 1.55
N THR A 250 12.58 12.83 0.42
CA THR A 250 12.83 13.62 -0.78
C THR A 250 11.52 14.01 -1.46
N ARG A 251 11.17 15.30 -1.36
CA ARG A 251 9.93 15.90 -1.91
C ARG A 251 9.98 16.11 -3.42
N ASP A 252 11.19 16.36 -3.95
CA ASP A 252 11.42 16.58 -5.37
C ASP A 252 11.52 15.24 -6.10
N VAL A 253 10.58 15.01 -7.02
CA VAL A 253 10.47 13.74 -7.74
C VAL A 253 11.67 13.51 -8.65
N VAL A 254 12.23 14.56 -9.28
CA VAL A 254 13.41 14.45 -10.14
C VAL A 254 14.64 14.00 -9.34
N ILE A 255 14.88 14.62 -8.18
CA ILE A 255 15.97 14.22 -7.28
C ILE A 255 15.79 12.78 -6.82
N ARG A 256 14.56 12.41 -6.46
CA ARG A 256 14.22 11.05 -5.99
C ARG A 256 14.49 10.00 -7.09
N LEU A 257 14.09 10.26 -8.33
CA LEU A 257 14.36 9.37 -9.47
C LEU A 257 15.86 9.22 -9.75
N LYS A 258 16.62 10.31 -9.72
CA LYS A 258 18.09 10.27 -9.87
C LYS A 258 18.72 9.40 -8.77
N ARG A 259 18.28 9.57 -7.53
CA ARG A 259 18.79 8.79 -6.39
C ARG A 259 18.47 7.30 -6.51
N LEU A 260 17.30 6.94 -7.04
CA LEU A 260 16.96 5.54 -7.33
C LEU A 260 17.93 4.92 -8.34
N ILE A 261 18.26 5.64 -9.42
CA ILE A 261 19.23 5.18 -10.43
C ILE A 261 20.61 4.94 -9.81
N GLU A 262 21.07 5.87 -8.96
CA GLU A 262 22.34 5.74 -8.23
C GLU A 262 22.36 4.50 -7.34
N LEU A 263 21.31 4.29 -6.54
CA LEU A 263 21.20 3.14 -5.64
C LEU A 263 21.18 1.80 -6.40
N MET A 264 20.47 1.73 -7.52
CA MET A 264 20.44 0.54 -8.38
C MET A 264 21.81 0.27 -9.01
N SER A 265 22.55 1.32 -9.37
CA SER A 265 23.88 1.19 -9.96
C SER A 265 24.92 0.75 -8.93
N ALA A 266 24.84 1.28 -7.70
CA ALA A 266 25.75 0.93 -6.60
C ALA A 266 25.43 -0.44 -5.99
N GLY A 267 24.16 -0.85 -5.99
CA GLY A 267 23.66 -2.03 -5.29
C GLY A 267 23.71 -3.34 -6.07
N ARG A 268 24.44 -3.44 -7.20
CA ARG A 268 24.59 -4.72 -7.92
C ARG A 268 25.04 -5.80 -6.92
N PRO A 269 24.29 -6.90 -6.76
CA PRO A 269 24.85 -8.06 -6.10
C PRO A 269 26.09 -8.47 -6.91
N LYS A 270 27.27 -8.54 -6.27
CA LYS A 270 28.43 -9.15 -6.91
C LYS A 270 27.98 -10.53 -7.39
N ALA A 271 28.03 -10.76 -8.70
CA ALA A 271 27.93 -12.11 -9.22
C ALA A 271 28.95 -12.94 -8.45
N VAL A 272 28.47 -13.91 -7.69
CA VAL A 272 29.34 -14.90 -7.03
C VAL A 272 30.00 -15.64 -8.19
N ALA A 273 31.28 -15.33 -8.41
CA ALA A 273 32.15 -16.05 -9.33
C ALA A 273 32.51 -17.41 -8.72
#